data_AF-A0AAE3T7H8-F1
#
_entry.id   AF-A0AAE3T7H8-F1
#
_cell.length_a   1.000
_cell.length_b   1.000
_cell.length_c   1.000
_cell.angle_alpha   90.00
_cell.angle_beta   90.00
_cell.angle_gamma   90.00
#
_symmetry.space_group_name_H-M   'P 1'
#
loop_
_entity.id
_entity.type
_entity.pdbx_description
1 polymer ?
#
loop_
_entity_poly.entity_id
_entity_poly.type
_entity_poly.pdbx_seq_one_letter_code
_entity_poly.pdbx_strand_id
1 'polypeptide(L)'
;MSTTIKRTPRTLAIGNAVIQAEKLEQRLPFARKPADLGEVRSEEYAEVYVTETKHLTPAEFDEFASGLLVSRDWLRGKGGGMLDRYLCVEVTAPGR
;
A
#
# COMPACT_ATOMS: atom_id res chain seq x y z
N MET A 1 -9.83 13.78 -9.15
CA MET A 1 -10.25 12.61 -9.97
C MET A 1 -10.16 11.38 -9.09
N SER A 2 -11.27 10.70 -8.80
CA SER A 2 -11.23 9.44 -8.04
C SER A 2 -11.03 8.30 -9.04
N THR A 3 -9.79 7.90 -9.29
CA THR A 3 -9.47 6.67 -10.02
C THR A 3 -9.73 5.50 -9.09
N THR A 4 -10.98 5.05 -9.01
CA THR A 4 -11.33 3.85 -8.25
C THR A 4 -10.80 2.63 -8.99
N ILE A 5 -9.64 2.12 -8.57
CA ILE A 5 -9.10 0.86 -9.07
C ILE A 5 -9.98 -0.27 -8.53
N LYS A 6 -10.47 -1.13 -9.42
CA LYS A 6 -11.26 -2.30 -9.03
C LYS A 6 -10.45 -3.24 -8.15
N ARG A 7 -11.14 -3.91 -7.24
CA ARG A 7 -10.53 -4.81 -6.26
C ARG A 7 -11.22 -6.15 -6.23
N THR A 8 -10.44 -7.20 -5.97
CA THR A 8 -10.95 -8.55 -5.75
C THR A 8 -10.47 -9.08 -4.40
N PRO A 9 -11.35 -9.56 -3.51
CA PRO A 9 -10.96 -10.23 -2.28
C PRO A 9 -10.07 -11.45 -2.57
N ARG A 10 -8.97 -11.58 -1.82
CA ARG A 10 -8.01 -12.68 -1.92
C ARG A 10 -7.53 -13.09 -0.53
N THR A 11 -7.39 -14.39 -0.36
CA THR A 11 -6.72 -14.98 0.79
C THR A 11 -5.26 -15.22 0.43
N LEU A 12 -4.33 -14.69 1.23
CA LEU A 12 -2.88 -14.84 1.03
C LEU A 12 -2.28 -15.64 2.18
N ALA A 13 -1.42 -16.60 1.84
CA ALA A 13 -0.57 -17.29 2.80
C ALA A 13 0.81 -16.61 2.82
N ILE A 14 1.22 -16.11 3.99
CA ILE A 14 2.47 -15.38 4.22
C ILE A 14 3.18 -16.02 5.40
N GLY A 15 4.23 -16.79 5.11
CA GLY A 15 4.84 -17.67 6.10
C GLY A 15 3.78 -18.61 6.68
N ASN A 16 3.58 -18.53 8.00
CA ASN A 16 2.56 -19.34 8.70
C ASN A 16 1.23 -18.58 8.92
N ALA A 17 1.12 -17.34 8.44
CA ALA A 17 -0.08 -16.53 8.59
C ALA A 17 -0.96 -16.60 7.34
N VAL A 18 -2.28 -16.61 7.55
CA VAL A 18 -3.27 -16.46 6.49
C VAL A 18 -3.93 -15.10 6.67
N ILE A 19 -3.86 -14.26 5.64
CA ILE A 19 -4.45 -12.90 5.67
C ILE A 19 -5.51 -12.77 4.59
N GLN A 20 -6.55 -12.00 4.89
CA GLN A 20 -7.50 -11.53 3.89
C GLN A 20 -7.05 -10.15 3.41
N ALA A 21 -7.02 -9.96 2.10
CA ALA A 21 -6.64 -8.70 1.47
C ALA A 21 -7.42 -8.52 0.17
N GLU A 22 -7.44 -7.29 -0.35
CA GLU A 22 -8.05 -6.97 -1.63
C GLU A 22 -6.96 -6.75 -2.68
N LYS A 23 -6.90 -7.61 -3.69
CA LYS A 23 -5.97 -7.42 -4.82
C LYS A 23 -6.49 -6.30 -5.72
N LEU A 24 -5.64 -5.34 -6.04
CA LEU A 24 -5.92 -4.35 -7.08
C LEU A 24 -5.87 -5.02 -8.46
N GLU A 25 -6.86 -4.76 -9.30
CA GLU A 25 -6.91 -5.32 -10.67
C GLU A 25 -5.84 -4.74 -11.60
N GLN A 26 -5.25 -3.60 -11.22
CA GLN A 26 -4.14 -2.98 -11.92
C GLN A 26 -2.85 -3.14 -11.11
N ARG A 27 -1.77 -3.58 -11.77
CA ARG A 27 -0.43 -3.50 -11.19
C ARG A 27 -0.01 -2.04 -11.12
N LEU A 28 0.64 -1.62 -10.04
CA LEU A 28 1.04 -0.23 -9.83
C LEU A 28 2.56 -0.09 -9.91
N PRO A 29 3.08 1.03 -10.44
CA PRO A 29 4.51 1.27 -10.43
C PRO A 29 4.95 1.39 -8.98
N PHE A 30 5.97 0.60 -8.59
CA PHE A 30 6.50 0.65 -7.24
C PHE A 30 7.95 1.11 -7.28
N ALA A 31 8.16 2.37 -6.92
CA ALA A 31 9.51 2.91 -6.80
C ALA A 31 10.04 2.62 -5.39
N ARG A 32 11.06 1.77 -5.30
CA ARG A 32 11.94 1.75 -4.12
C ARG A 32 12.92 2.92 -4.23
N LYS A 33 13.53 3.33 -3.12
CA LYS A 33 14.68 4.24 -3.20
C LYS A 33 15.73 3.55 -4.08
N PRO A 34 16.08 4.13 -5.24
CA PRO A 34 17.00 3.48 -6.16
C PRO A 34 18.38 3.40 -5.52
N ALA A 35 19.02 2.24 -5.64
CA ALA A 35 20.41 2.06 -5.23
C ALA A 35 21.38 2.78 -6.18
N ASP A 36 21.00 2.94 -7.45
CA ASP A 36 21.76 3.62 -8.49
C ASP A 36 20.87 4.27 -9.57
N LEU A 37 21.50 5.00 -10.51
CA LEU A 37 20.79 5.71 -11.58
C LEU A 37 20.07 4.79 -12.58
N GLY A 38 20.45 3.52 -12.68
CA GLY A 38 19.76 2.52 -13.50
C GLY A 38 18.39 2.15 -12.92
N GLU A 39 18.27 2.08 -11.60
CA GLU A 39 17.01 1.77 -10.90
C GLU A 39 16.00 2.93 -10.92
N VAL A 40 16.43 4.16 -11.19
CA VAL A 40 15.55 5.33 -11.36
C VAL A 40 14.55 5.12 -12.52
N ARG A 41 14.89 4.24 -13.48
CA ARG A 41 14.05 3.90 -14.63
C ARG A 41 13.13 2.71 -14.40
N SER A 42 12.96 2.24 -13.16
CA SER A 42 12.16 1.05 -12.88
C SER A 42 10.76 1.12 -13.52
N GLU A 43 10.55 0.29 -14.55
CA GLU A 43 9.25 -0.07 -15.10
C GLU A 43 8.60 -1.21 -14.29
N GLU A 44 9.08 -1.51 -13.09
CA GLU A 44 8.57 -2.62 -12.29
C GLU A 44 7.19 -2.28 -11.72
N TYR A 45 6.17 -2.75 -12.41
CA TYR A 45 4.81 -2.79 -11.92
C TYR A 45 4.65 -3.97 -10.95
N ALA A 46 4.18 -3.70 -9.75
CA ALA A 46 3.96 -4.72 -8.74
C ALA A 46 2.47 -4.99 -8.54
N GLU A 47 2.14 -6.21 -8.13
CA GLU A 47 0.80 -6.49 -7.63
C GLU A 47 0.64 -5.85 -6.25
N VAL A 48 -0.48 -5.16 -6.04
CA VAL A 48 -0.77 -4.50 -4.77
C VAL A 48 -1.99 -5.13 -4.14
N TYR A 49 -1.88 -5.42 -2.85
CA TYR A 49 -2.91 -6.01 -2.03
C TYR A 49 -3.20 -5.07 -0.85
N VAL A 50 -4.43 -4.58 -0.77
CA VAL A 50 -4.88 -3.71 0.31
C VAL A 50 -5.35 -4.57 1.47
N THR A 51 -4.67 -4.49 2.60
CA THR A 51 -5.03 -5.25 3.82
C THR A 51 -6.10 -4.56 4.65
N GLU A 52 -6.16 -3.23 4.57
CA GLU A 52 -7.16 -2.40 5.24
C GLU A 52 -7.36 -1.10 4.46
N THR A 53 -8.59 -0.59 4.43
CA THR A 53 -8.88 0.78 4.01
C THR A 53 -9.22 1.60 5.25
N LYS A 54 -8.44 2.66 5.50
CA LYS A 54 -8.63 3.56 6.62
C LYS A 54 -9.18 4.90 6.12
N HIS A 55 -10.33 5.28 6.65
CA HIS A 55 -10.93 6.59 6.41
C HIS A 55 -10.46 7.56 7.48
N LEU A 56 -9.84 8.65 7.07
CA LEU A 56 -9.37 9.74 7.93
C LEU A 56 -10.09 11.03 7.57
N THR A 57 -10.21 11.92 8.54
CA THR A 57 -10.51 13.33 8.29
C THR A 57 -9.29 14.02 7.65
N PRO A 58 -9.46 15.19 7.00
CA PRO A 58 -8.34 15.94 6.45
C PRO A 58 -7.26 16.26 7.50
N ALA A 59 -7.66 16.61 8.74
CA ALA A 59 -6.71 16.92 9.81
C ALA A 59 -5.89 15.69 10.23
N GLU A 60 -6.54 14.53 10.40
CA GLU A 60 -5.84 13.28 10.71
C GLU A 60 -4.93 12.83 9.56
N PHE A 61 -5.33 13.07 8.32
CA PHE A 61 -4.49 12.80 7.15
C PHE A 61 -3.25 13.71 7.13
N ASP A 62 -3.42 15.00 7.40
CA ASP A 62 -2.30 15.95 7.43
C ASP A 62 -1.30 15.58 8.53
N GLU A 63 -1.79 15.22 9.72
CA GLU A 63 -0.96 14.72 10.80
C GLU A 63 -0.24 13.42 10.39
N PHE A 64 -0.97 12.47 9.79
CA PHE A 64 -0.39 11.23 9.27
C PHE A 64 0.72 11.49 8.26
N ALA A 65 0.45 12.33 7.25
CA ALA A 65 1.35 12.67 6.16
C ALA A 65 2.58 13.46 6.64
N SER A 66 2.44 14.29 7.67
CA SER A 66 3.57 15.02 8.27
C SER A 66 4.60 14.11 8.94
N GLY A 67 4.22 12.86 9.26
CA GLY A 67 5.05 11.91 10.00
C GLY A 67 4.94 10.49 9.47
N LEU A 68 5.17 10.26 8.17
CA LEU A 68 5.04 8.93 7.55
C LEU A 68 5.95 7.86 8.17
N LEU A 69 7.08 8.24 8.75
CA LEU A 69 8.02 7.33 9.40
C LEU A 69 7.67 7.02 10.87
N VAL A 70 6.69 7.73 11.45
CA VAL A 70 6.27 7.52 12.83
C VAL A 70 5.55 6.18 12.94
N SER A 71 5.99 5.35 13.88
CA SER A 71 5.34 4.06 14.17
C SER A 71 3.93 4.28 14.69
N ARG A 72 2.97 3.52 14.15
CA ARG A 72 1.56 3.57 14.54
C ARG A 72 1.05 2.15 14.72
N ASP A 73 0.37 1.88 15.82
CA ASP A 73 -0.08 0.54 16.13
C ASP A 73 -1.05 -0.01 15.07
N TRP A 74 -1.86 0.85 14.47
CA TRP A 74 -2.78 0.44 13.41
C TRP A 74 -2.07 0.09 12.08
N LEU A 75 -0.78 0.40 11.89
CA LEU A 75 0.01 -0.06 10.72
C LEU A 75 0.73 -1.39 10.97
N ARG A 76 0.85 -1.81 12.23
CA ARG A 76 1.66 -2.95 12.63
C ARG A 76 1.18 -4.23 11.94
N GLY A 77 2.07 -4.87 11.19
CA GLY A 77 1.81 -6.15 10.52
C GLY A 77 0.91 -6.07 9.28
N LYS A 78 0.56 -4.87 8.79
CA LYS A 78 -0.37 -4.70 7.65
C LYS A 78 0.30 -4.41 6.31
N GLY A 79 1.62 -4.22 6.29
CA GLY A 79 2.39 -3.89 5.10
C GLY A 79 3.61 -4.78 4.91
N GLY A 80 4.24 -4.69 3.74
CA GLY A 80 5.46 -5.44 3.41
C GLY A 80 5.55 -5.79 1.93
N GLY A 81 6.75 -6.16 1.49
CA GLY A 81 7.02 -6.60 0.11
C GLY A 81 7.43 -8.07 0.05
N MET A 82 6.91 -8.78 -0.95
CA MET A 82 7.24 -10.16 -1.26
C MET A 82 7.45 -10.30 -2.77
N LEU A 83 8.70 -10.23 -3.21
CA LEU A 83 9.08 -10.21 -4.64
C LEU A 83 8.32 -9.09 -5.38
N ASP A 84 7.42 -9.46 -6.29
CA ASP A 84 6.62 -8.56 -7.14
C ASP A 84 5.24 -8.23 -6.54
N ARG A 85 5.04 -8.50 -5.25
CA ARG A 85 3.78 -8.28 -4.52
C ARG A 85 4.00 -7.40 -3.30
N TYR A 86 3.11 -6.44 -3.09
CA TYR A 86 3.14 -5.56 -1.93
C TYR A 86 1.81 -5.56 -1.19
N LEU A 87 1.91 -5.54 0.13
CA LEU A 87 0.80 -5.30 1.05
C LEU A 87 0.84 -3.85 1.47
N CYS A 88 -0.31 -3.19 1.46
CA CYS A 88 -0.44 -1.83 1.96
C CYS A 88 -1.73 -1.63 2.73
N VAL A 89 -1.74 -0.58 3.55
CA VAL A 89 -2.98 0.02 4.05
C VAL A 89 -3.30 1.19 3.12
N GLU A 90 -4.51 1.21 2.58
CA GLU A 90 -4.98 2.39 1.87
C GLU A 90 -5.52 3.40 2.88
N VAL A 91 -5.12 4.65 2.74
CA VAL A 91 -5.63 5.76 3.54
C VAL A 91 -6.41 6.69 2.63
N THR A 92 -7.64 6.99 3.01
CA THR A 92 -8.52 7.90 2.26
C THR A 92 -8.96 9.04 3.15
N ALA A 93 -8.90 10.27 2.64
CA ALA A 93 -9.43 11.45 3.32
C ALA A 93 -10.07 12.37 2.28
N PRO A 94 -11.40 12.51 2.24
CA PRO A 94 -12.05 13.35 1.25
C PRO A 94 -11.51 14.79 1.27
N GLY A 95 -11.02 15.27 0.13
CA GLY A 95 -10.39 16.60 0.02
C GLY A 95 -8.86 16.61 0.24
N ARG A 96 -8.22 15.44 0.32
CA ARG A 96 -6.77 15.25 0.32
C ARG A 96 -6.32 14.27 -0.76
#